data_AF-A0A1Q7W8J8-F1
#
_entry.id   AF-A0A1Q7W8J8-F1
#
_cell.length_a   1.000
_cell.length_b   1.000
_cell.length_c   1.000
_cell.angle_alpha   90.00
_cell.angle_beta   90.00
_cell.angle_gamma   90.00
#
_symmetry.space_group_name_H-M   'P 1'
#
loop_
_entity.id
_entity.type
_entity.pdbx_description
1 polymer ?
#
loop_
_entity_poly.entity_id
_entity_poly.type
_entity_poly.pdbx_seq_one_letter_code
_entity_poly.pdbx_strand_id
1 'polypeptide(L)' 'MVAPVTPVAVPAPIPVRQLLPWAVFGLLLAVMAIYFVSTEQGAATLVSGQWVHEFAHDSRHLLGFPCH' A
#
# COMPACT_ATOMS: atom_id res chain seq x y z
N MET A 1 -50.48 5.25 -29.51
CA MET A 1 -49.23 4.49 -29.69
C MET A 1 -48.39 4.71 -28.43
N VAL A 2 -48.12 3.66 -27.65
CA VAL A 2 -47.29 3.74 -26.44
C VAL A 2 -45.86 3.42 -26.84
N ALA A 3 -44.92 4.32 -26.54
CA ALA A 3 -43.50 4.07 -26.78
C ALA A 3 -42.97 3.06 -25.75
N PRO A 4 -42.11 2.11 -26.14
CA PRO A 4 -41.52 1.18 -25.19
C PRO A 4 -40.58 1.95 -24.24
N VAL A 5 -40.74 1.74 -22.93
CA VAL A 5 -39.83 2.24 -21.91
C VAL A 5 -38.68 1.26 -21.80
N THR A 6 -37.46 1.69 -22.09
CA THR A 6 -36.26 0.88 -21.89
C THR A 6 -35.89 0.85 -20.40
N PRO A 7 -35.80 -0.32 -19.76
CA PRO A 7 -35.36 -0.40 -18.38
C PRO A 7 -33.90 0.06 -18.28
N VAL A 8 -33.63 0.98 -17.35
CA VAL A 8 -32.26 1.39 -17.00
C VAL A 8 -31.63 0.28 -16.18
N ALA A 9 -30.49 -0.24 -16.63
CA ALA A 9 -29.73 -1.23 -15.88
C ALA A 9 -29.13 -0.59 -14.61
N VAL A 10 -29.42 -1.18 -13.44
CA VAL A 10 -28.80 -0.79 -12.18
C VAL A 10 -27.51 -1.60 -12.01
N PRO A 11 -26.34 -0.96 -11.77
CA PRO A 11 -25.11 -1.68 -11.52
C PRO A 11 -25.24 -2.61 -10.32
N ALA A 12 -24.88 -3.88 -10.50
CA ALA A 12 -24.82 -4.83 -9.39
C ALA A 12 -23.65 -4.46 -8.44
N PRO A 13 -23.84 -4.53 -7.12
CA PRO A 13 -22.74 -4.32 -6.17
C PRO A 13 -21.63 -5.34 -6.35
N ILE A 14 -20.37 -4.90 -6.25
CA ILE A 14 -19.20 -5.78 -6.30
C ILE A 14 -19.16 -6.61 -5.00
N PRO A 15 -19.13 -7.96 -5.08
CA PRO A 15 -19.02 -8.79 -3.89
C PRO A 15 -17.73 -8.53 -3.10
N VAL A 16 -17.81 -8.39 -1.78
CA VAL A 16 -16.66 -8.15 -0.89
C VAL A 16 -15.54 -9.18 -1.07
N ARG A 17 -15.88 -10.45 -1.33
CA ARG A 17 -14.90 -11.52 -1.61
C ARG A 17 -13.99 -11.23 -2.80
N GLN A 18 -14.45 -10.43 -3.76
CA GLN A 18 -13.64 -10.04 -4.93
C GLN A 18 -12.69 -8.89 -4.59
N LEU A 19 -13.04 -8.06 -3.60
CA LEU A 19 -12.19 -6.96 -3.11
C LEU A 19 -11.17 -7.44 -2.08
N LEU A 20 -11.50 -8.46 -1.30
CA LEU A 20 -10.69 -8.98 -0.20
C LEU A 20 -9.20 -9.23 -0.57
N PRO A 21 -8.85 -9.93 -1.66
CA PRO A 21 -7.45 -10.16 -2.02
C PRO A 21 -6.68 -8.85 -2.27
N TRP A 22 -7.31 -7.91 -2.97
CA TRP A 22 -6.71 -6.60 -3.28
C TRP A 22 -6.60 -5.71 -2.04
N ALA A 23 -7.59 -5.75 -1.16
CA ALA A 23 -7.56 -5.03 0.11
C ALA A 23 -6.46 -5.57 1.03
N VAL A 24 -6.31 -6.89 1.13
CA VAL A 24 -5.22 -7.53 1.87
C VAL A 24 -3.87 -7.16 1.27
N PHE A 25 -3.72 -7.26 -0.05
CA PHE A 25 -2.49 -6.85 -0.74
C PHE A 25 -2.15 -5.38 -0.46
N GLY A 26 -3.11 -4.48 -0.61
CA GLY A 26 -2.93 -3.06 -0.33
C GLY A 26 -2.58 -2.79 1.14
N LEU A 27 -3.21 -3.49 2.08
CA LEU A 27 -2.91 -3.40 3.51
C LEU A 27 -1.48 -3.86 3.80
N LEU A 28 -1.02 -4.96 3.20
CA LEU A 28 0.35 -5.44 3.35
C LEU A 28 1.37 -4.42 2.84
N LEU A 29 1.11 -3.83 1.67
CA LEU A 29 1.96 -2.74 1.15
C LEU A 29 1.95 -1.50 2.06
N ALA A 30 0.79 -1.14 2.61
CA ALA A 30 0.66 -0.01 3.52
C ALA A 30 1.46 -0.25 4.82
N VAL A 31 1.34 -1.44 5.41
CA VAL A 31 2.13 -1.83 6.59
C VAL A 31 3.63 -1.81 6.29
N MET A 32 4.03 -2.33 5.12
CA MET A 32 5.43 -2.30 4.68
C MET A 32 5.94 -0.86 4.53
N ALA A 33 5.17 0.02 3.90
CA ALA A 33 5.52 1.43 3.74
C ALA A 33 5.64 2.13 5.10
N ILE A 34 4.69 1.88 6.00
CA ILE A 34 4.73 2.40 7.37
C ILE A 34 5.97 1.89 8.10
N TYR A 35 6.31 0.60 7.98
CA TYR A 35 7.50 0.02 8.58
C TYR A 35 8.76 0.74 8.12
N PHE A 36 9.01 0.83 6.81
CA PHE A 36 10.20 1.53 6.28
C PHE A 36 10.25 3.00 6.71
N VAL A 37 9.13 3.73 6.63
CA VAL A 37 9.10 5.15 7.03
C VAL A 37 9.36 5.32 8.54
N SER A 38 8.82 4.43 9.37
CA SER A 38 8.96 4.52 10.84
C SER A 38 10.29 3.99 11.35
N THR A 39 10.97 3.07 10.66
CA THR A 39 12.32 2.61 11.02
C THR A 39 13.38 3.66 10.74
N GLU A 40 13.28 4.38 9.62
CA GLU A 40 14.26 5.44 9.30
C GLU A 40 14.18 6.66 10.24
N GLN A 41 13.03 6.87 10.87
CA GLN A 41 12.84 7.92 11.89
C GLN A 41 13.07 7.40 13.32
N GLY A 42 13.51 6.14 13.49
CA GLY A 42 13.74 5.52 14.79
C GLY A 42 12.47 5.29 15.63
N ALA A 43 11.28 5.49 15.07
CA ALA A 43 9.99 5.39 15.77
C ALA A 43 9.54 3.94 16.01
N ALA A 44 10.07 2.98 15.23
CA ALA A 44 9.77 1.55 15.34
C ALA A 44 11.05 0.72 15.55
N THR A 45 11.71 0.86 16.70
CA THR A 45 12.90 0.07 17.10
C THR A 45 12.53 -1.25 17.81
N LEU A 46 11.54 -1.98 17.28
CA LEU A 46 11.02 -3.22 17.90
C LEU A 46 11.98 -4.43 17.77
N VAL A 47 12.93 -4.37 16.83
CA VAL A 47 14.04 -5.32 16.63
C VAL A 47 15.28 -4.44 16.45
N SER A 48 16.47 -4.88 16.83
CA SER A 48 17.72 -4.15 16.58
C SER A 48 17.83 -3.77 15.09
N GLY A 49 17.36 -2.59 14.73
CA GLY A 49 17.04 -2.20 13.35
C GLY A 49 18.26 -1.88 12.49
N GLN A 50 19.46 -2.27 12.92
CA GLN A 50 20.72 -1.98 12.22
C GLN A 50 20.70 -2.46 10.78
N TRP A 51 20.25 -3.70 10.52
CA TRP A 51 20.21 -4.25 9.16
C TRP A 51 19.25 -3.53 8.22
N VAL A 52 18.05 -3.18 8.69
CA VAL A 52 17.06 -2.46 7.85
C VAL A 52 17.49 -1.02 7.64
N HIS A 53 18.02 -0.39 8.68
CA HIS A 53 18.56 0.95 8.64
C HIS A 53 19.73 1.05 7.65
N GLU A 54 20.69 0.14 7.70
CA GLU A 54 21.82 0.08 6.75
C GLU A 54 21.33 -0.20 5.33
N PHE A 55 20.41 -1.14 5.13
CA PHE A 55 19.85 -1.42 3.80
C PHE A 55 19.14 -0.21 3.18
N ALA A 56 18.32 0.50 3.95
CA ALA A 56 17.63 1.70 3.48
C ALA A 56 18.62 2.86 3.25
N HIS A 57 19.58 3.00 4.16
CA HIS A 57 20.66 3.98 4.07
C HIS A 57 21.58 3.72 2.86
N ASP A 58 21.84 2.46 2.48
CA ASP A 58 22.64 2.12 1.30
C ASP A 58 21.84 2.29 0.00
N SER A 59 20.56 1.94 0.03
CA SER A 59 19.67 2.09 -1.13
C SER A 59 19.55 3.55 -1.58
N ARG A 60 19.42 4.51 -0.65
CA ARG A 60 19.38 5.94 -1.01
C ARG A 60 20.71 6.42 -1.60
N HIS A 61 21.85 5.90 -1.13
CA HIS A 61 23.17 6.19 -1.69
C HIS A 61 23.28 5.63 -3.11
N LEU A 62 22.83 4.40 -3.34
CA LEU A 62 22.77 3.77 -4.66
C LEU A 62 21.88 4.53 -5.65
N LEU A 63 20.76 5.06 -5.18
CA LEU A 63 19.86 5.88 -5.99
C LEU A 63 20.33 7.33 -6.18
N GLY A 64 21.50 7.70 -5.65
CA GLY A 64 22.09 9.02 -5.81
C GLY A 64 21.44 10.11 -4.95
N PHE A 65 20.74 9.73 -3.87
CA PHE A 65 20.19 10.63 -2.86
C PHE A 65 21.07 10.62 -1.60
N PRO A 66 22.21 11.35 -1.59
CA PRO A 66 23.04 11.49 -0.40
C PRO A 66 22.32 12.27 0.70
N CYS A 67 22.66 12.01 1.95
CA CYS A 67 22.16 12.72 3.13
C CYS A 67 23.43 13.26 3.73
N HIS A 68 23.56 14.57 3.66
CA HIS A 68 24.39 15.31 4.58
C HIS A 68 23.60 15.53 5.88
#